data_AF-A0A7V9AHU0-F1
#
_entry.id   AF-A0A7V9AHU0-F1
#
_cell.length_a   1.000
_cell.length_b   1.000
_cell.length_c   1.000
_cell.angle_alpha   90.00
_cell.angle_beta   90.00
_cell.angle_gamma   90.00
#
_symmetry.space_group_name_H-M   'P 1'
#
loop_
_entity.id
_entity.type
_entity.pdbx_description
1 polymer ?
#
loop_
_entity_poly.entity_id
_entity_poly.type
_entity_poly.pdbx_seq_one_letter_code
_entity_poly.pdbx_strand_id
1 'polypeptide(L)'
;ERFDLAVNATSLGLRAEDPLPLPATGGPAFSAALDLVYAPEETPWVRHLRERGILAADGLEMLLQQGAAAFERWWGRPAPLEAMRAALPPRGGKPGG
;
A
#
# COMPACT_ATOMS: atom_id res chain seq x y z
N GLU A 1 4.92 2.12 -23.63
CA GLU A 1 4.89 3.45 -22.98
C GLU A 1 5.69 3.41 -21.68
N ARG A 2 6.11 4.58 -21.18
CA ARG A 2 6.88 4.73 -19.94
C ARG A 2 6.16 5.73 -19.03
N PHE A 3 6.07 5.39 -17.76
CA PHE A 3 5.44 6.19 -16.71
C PHE A 3 6.42 6.39 -15.55
N ASP A 4 6.21 7.42 -14.74
CA ASP A 4 6.99 7.61 -13.52
C ASP A 4 6.44 6.77 -12.37
N LEU A 5 5.11 6.65 -12.29
CA LEU A 5 4.39 5.99 -11.21
C LEU A 5 3.22 5.16 -11.75
N ALA A 6 3.09 3.92 -11.25
CA ALA A 6 1.88 3.11 -11.38
C ALA A 6 1.10 3.11 -10.05
N VAL A 7 -0.23 3.23 -10.10
CA VAL A 7 -1.07 3.15 -8.90
C VAL A 7 -2.11 2.04 -9.07
N ASN A 8 -2.07 1.02 -8.21
CA ASN A 8 -3.15 0.05 -8.13
C ASN A 8 -4.26 0.61 -7.24
N ALA A 9 -5.28 1.19 -7.87
CA ALA A 9 -6.52 1.62 -7.22
C ALA A 9 -7.68 0.63 -7.44
N THR A 10 -7.37 -0.60 -7.86
CA THR A 10 -8.37 -1.66 -8.04
C THR A 10 -8.47 -2.51 -6.78
N SER A 11 -9.36 -3.51 -6.80
CA SER A 11 -9.45 -4.53 -5.77
C SER A 11 -8.46 -5.69 -5.93
N LEU A 12 -7.64 -5.71 -6.98
CA LEU A 12 -6.65 -6.77 -7.20
C LEU A 12 -5.59 -6.74 -6.09
N GLY A 13 -5.36 -7.90 -5.47
CA GLY A 13 -4.44 -8.06 -4.34
C GLY A 13 -5.15 -8.14 -3.00
N LEU A 14 -6.49 -8.00 -2.95
CA LEU A 14 -7.28 -8.28 -1.75
C LEU A 14 -7.35 -9.79 -1.45
N ARG A 15 -7.22 -10.64 -2.47
CA ARG A 15 -7.08 -12.09 -2.31
C ARG A 15 -5.69 -12.53 -2.71
N ALA A 16 -5.17 -13.57 -2.06
CA ALA A 16 -3.83 -14.08 -2.32
C ALA A 16 -3.68 -14.65 -3.74
N GLU A 17 -4.79 -15.10 -4.33
CA GLU A 17 -4.85 -15.71 -5.66
C GLU A 17 -5.14 -14.69 -6.78
N ASP A 18 -5.38 -13.41 -6.43
CA ASP A 18 -5.60 -12.38 -7.43
C ASP A 18 -4.34 -12.22 -8.31
N PRO A 19 -4.50 -12.02 -9.62
CA PRO A 19 -3.37 -11.73 -10.49
C PRO A 19 -2.74 -10.38 -10.11
N LEU A 20 -1.46 -10.21 -10.46
CA LEU A 20 -0.79 -8.94 -10.29
C LEU A 20 -1.48 -7.85 -11.13
N PRO A 21 -1.71 -6.64 -10.58
CA PRO A 21 -2.31 -5.52 -11.33
C PRO A 21 -1.54 -5.18 -12.60
N LEU A 22 -0.20 -5.15 -12.50
CA LEU A 22 0.71 -4.95 -13.62
C LEU A 22 1.99 -5.78 -13.43
N PRO A 23 2.49 -6.47 -14.46
CA PRO A 23 3.77 -7.15 -14.38
C PRO A 23 4.92 -6.15 -14.49
N ALA A 24 6.02 -6.41 -13.76
CA ALA A 24 7.27 -5.66 -13.87
C ALA A 24 7.93 -5.75 -15.26
N THR A 25 7.62 -6.78 -16.04
CA THR A 25 8.17 -7.05 -17.38
C THR A 25 7.05 -7.41 -18.34
N GLY A 26 7.22 -7.12 -19.63
CA GLY A 26 6.20 -7.41 -20.65
C GLY A 26 4.98 -6.49 -20.64
N GLY A 27 5.01 -5.41 -19.84
CA GLY A 27 4.00 -4.35 -19.81
C GLY A 27 4.62 -2.95 -19.93
N PRO A 28 3.85 -1.88 -19.65
CA PRO A 28 4.39 -0.53 -19.57
C PRO A 28 5.49 -0.42 -18.51
N ALA A 29 6.55 0.34 -18.79
CA ALA A 29 7.63 0.55 -17.85
C ALA A 29 7.26 1.65 -16.84
N PHE A 30 7.60 1.46 -15.57
CA PHE A 30 7.43 2.46 -14.51
C PHE A 30 8.57 2.45 -13.51
N SER A 31 8.89 3.62 -12.96
CA SER A 31 9.99 3.79 -11.99
C SER A 31 9.57 3.53 -10.55
N ALA A 32 8.29 3.74 -10.23
CA ALA A 32 7.72 3.49 -8.91
C ALA A 32 6.29 2.94 -8.99
N ALA A 33 5.83 2.34 -7.88
CA ALA A 33 4.45 1.90 -7.72
C ALA A 33 3.88 2.19 -6.33
N LEU A 34 2.58 2.48 -6.29
CA LEU A 34 1.79 2.54 -5.07
C LEU A 34 0.61 1.59 -5.16
N ASP A 35 0.52 0.64 -4.24
CA ASP A 35 -0.64 -0.23 -4.10
C ASP A 35 -1.59 0.37 -3.07
N LEU A 36 -2.87 0.58 -3.39
CA LEU A 36 -3.84 1.05 -2.41
C LEU A 36 -4.32 -0.08 -1.49
N VAL A 37 -4.09 -1.33 -1.88
CA VAL A 37 -4.22 -2.48 -0.98
C VAL A 37 -3.14 -2.41 0.09
N TYR A 38 -3.49 -2.79 1.32
CA TYR A 38 -2.56 -2.88 2.44
C TYR A 38 -2.60 -4.29 3.04
N ALA A 39 -1.45 -4.75 3.52
CA ALA A 39 -1.30 -6.04 4.19
C ALA A 39 -0.39 -5.87 5.43
N PRO A 40 -0.49 -6.74 6.45
CA PRO A 40 0.38 -6.69 7.62
C PRO A 40 1.88 -6.81 7.29
N GLU A 41 2.21 -7.62 6.28
CA GLU A 41 3.56 -7.75 5.77
C GLU A 41 3.75 -6.83 4.56
N GLU A 42 3.37 -7.31 3.37
CA GLU A 42 3.54 -6.65 2.09
C GLU A 42 2.56 -7.26 1.09
N THR A 43 2.01 -6.47 0.16
CA THR A 43 1.14 -7.02 -0.88
C THR A 43 1.96 -7.83 -1.90
N PRO A 44 1.38 -8.87 -2.54
CA PRO A 44 2.07 -9.64 -3.56
C PRO A 44 2.67 -8.77 -4.69
N TRP A 45 2.00 -7.68 -5.05
CA TRP A 45 2.47 -6.76 -6.08
C TRP A 45 3.67 -5.93 -5.63
N VAL A 46 3.63 -5.34 -4.43
CA VAL A 46 4.77 -4.60 -3.88
C VAL A 46 5.99 -5.50 -3.74
N ARG A 47 5.81 -6.75 -3.27
CA ARG A 47 6.87 -7.77 -3.20
C ARG A 47 7.49 -8.04 -4.56
N HIS A 48 6.66 -8.37 -5.54
CA HIS A 48 7.08 -8.68 -6.91
C HIS A 48 7.91 -7.55 -7.54
N LEU A 49 7.55 -6.30 -7.27
CA LEU A 49 8.25 -5.12 -7.78
C LEU A 49 9.57 -4.87 -7.06
N ARG A 50 9.59 -4.96 -5.73
CA ARG A 50 10.82 -4.78 -4.93
C ARG A 50 11.88 -5.83 -5.22
N GLU A 51 11.49 -7.08 -5.43
CA GLU A 51 12.39 -8.16 -5.88
C GLU A 51 13.10 -7.86 -7.20
N ARG A 52 12.57 -6.92 -7.99
CA ARG A 52 13.10 -6.48 -9.29
C ARG A 52 13.73 -5.09 -9.23
N GLY A 53 13.93 -4.54 -8.03
CA GLY A 53 14.55 -3.23 -7.82
C GLY A 53 13.64 -2.04 -8.14
N ILE A 54 12.34 -2.24 -8.30
CA ILE A 54 11.38 -1.16 -8.52
C ILE A 54 10.92 -0.61 -7.16
N LEU A 55 10.93 0.71 -7.01
CA LEU A 55 10.44 1.37 -5.80
C LEU A 55 8.93 1.10 -5.66
N ALA A 56 8.51 0.50 -4.57
CA ALA A 56 7.09 0.22 -4.34
C ALA A 56 6.69 0.41 -2.89
N ALA A 57 5.45 0.85 -2.65
CA ALA A 57 4.84 1.00 -1.33
C ALA A 57 3.39 0.49 -1.34
N ASP A 58 2.91 0.08 -0.17
CA ASP A 58 1.53 -0.37 0.06
C ASP A 58 0.63 0.74 0.60
N GLY A 59 -0.65 0.42 0.75
CA GLY A 59 -1.69 1.37 1.13
C GLY A 59 -1.74 1.68 2.61
N LEU A 60 -0.83 1.16 3.45
CA LEU A 60 -0.95 1.28 4.90
C LEU A 60 -0.76 2.74 5.39
N GLU A 61 0.17 3.47 4.78
CA GLU A 61 0.31 4.91 5.09
C GLU A 61 -0.89 5.70 4.52
N MET A 62 -1.42 5.32 3.35
CA MET A 62 -2.65 5.92 2.84
C MET A 62 -3.82 5.70 3.82
N LEU A 63 -3.97 4.50 4.36
CA LEU A 63 -5.00 4.15 5.36
C LEU A 63 -4.89 5.05 6.61
N LEU A 64 -3.68 5.34 7.08
CA LEU A 64 -3.46 6.26 8.20
C LEU A 64 -3.94 7.67 7.84
N GLN A 65 -3.45 8.21 6.72
CA GLN A 65 -3.67 9.59 6.33
C GLN A 65 -5.13 9.87 5.98
N GLN A 66 -5.81 8.93 5.30
CA GLN A 66 -7.25 9.08 5.01
C GLN A 66 -8.08 9.05 6.30
N GLY A 67 -7.69 8.23 7.28
CA GLY A 67 -8.36 8.17 8.58
C GLY A 67 -8.17 9.46 9.36
N ALA A 68 -6.96 10.01 9.33
CA ALA A 68 -6.65 11.29 9.97
C ALA A 68 -7.47 12.43 9.35
N ALA A 69 -7.53 12.50 8.02
CA ALA A 69 -8.35 13.49 7.32
C ALA A 69 -9.85 13.35 7.65
N ALA A 70 -10.36 12.12 7.76
CA ALA A 70 -11.74 11.89 8.17
C ALA A 70 -12.00 12.34 9.62
N PHE A 71 -11.09 12.01 10.55
CA PHE A 71 -11.18 12.43 11.95
C PHE A 71 -11.24 13.96 12.08
N GLU A 72 -10.35 14.68 11.38
CA GLU A 72 -10.33 16.15 11.43
C GLU A 72 -11.63 16.76 10.90
N ARG A 73 -12.23 16.17 9.87
CA ARG A 73 -13.52 16.60 9.31
C ARG A 73 -14.68 16.36 10.28
N TRP A 74 -14.68 15.23 10.99
CA TRP A 74 -15.78 14.88 11.89
C TRP A 74 -15.74 15.65 13.20
N TRP A 75 -14.54 15.88 13.76
CA TRP A 75 -14.40 16.48 15.09
C TRP A 75 -13.87 17.91 15.07
N GLY A 76 -13.47 18.45 13.92
CA GLY A 76 -12.96 19.82 13.80
C GLY A 76 -11.71 20.08 14.63
N ARG A 77 -10.91 19.05 14.92
CA ARG A 77 -9.68 19.13 15.71
C ARG A 77 -8.60 18.22 15.11
N PRO A 78 -7.30 18.49 15.38
CA PRO A 78 -6.20 17.71 14.83
C PRO A 78 -6.34 16.20 15.11
N ALA A 79 -6.02 15.37 14.12
CA ALA A 79 -6.00 13.93 14.30
C ALA A 79 -4.86 13.49 15.25
N PRO A 80 -5.12 12.56 16.18
CA PRO A 80 -4.08 12.01 17.05
C PRO A 80 -3.23 10.99 16.27
N LEU A 81 -2.40 11.47 15.33
CA LEU A 81 -1.66 10.66 14.37
C LEU A 81 -0.79 9.57 15.02
N GLU A 82 -0.16 9.85 16.15
CA GLU A 82 0.65 8.86 16.86
C GLU A 82 -0.19 7.70 17.39
N ALA A 83 -1.34 7.98 18.00
CA ALA A 83 -2.26 6.97 18.48
C ALA A 83 -2.86 6.16 17.31
N MET A 84 -3.20 6.82 16.21
CA MET A 84 -3.70 6.16 15.00
C MET A 84 -2.64 5.25 14.38
N ARG A 85 -1.37 5.69 14.32
CA ARG A 85 -0.25 4.90 13.83
C ARG A 85 0.03 3.69 14.73
N ALA A 86 -0.05 3.86 16.05
CA ALA A 86 0.12 2.77 17.01
C ALA A 86 -0.99 1.70 16.94
N ALA A 87 -2.17 2.05 16.41
CA ALA A 87 -3.28 1.12 16.22
C ALA A 87 -3.19 0.30 14.92
N LEU A 88 -2.27 0.64 14.01
CA LEU A 88 -2.08 -0.11 12.77
C LEU A 88 -1.32 -1.43 13.02
N PRO A 89 -1.54 -2.46 12.17
CA PRO A 89 -0.75 -3.68 12.26
C PRO A 89 0.75 -3.37 12.12
N PRO A 90 1.61 -4.06 12.88
CA PRO A 90 3.06 -3.86 12.80
C PRO A 90 3.56 -4.27 11.42
N ARG A 91 4.42 -3.43 10.81
CA ARG A 91 5.10 -3.78 9.56
C ARG A 91 6.07 -4.94 9.82
N GLY A 92 5.86 -6.08 9.18
CA GLY A 92 6.82 -7.21 9.19
C GLY A 92 6.80 -8.10 10.43
N GLY A 93 5.69 -8.18 11.16
CA GLY A 93 5.54 -9.15 12.24
C GLY A 93 5.24 -10.56 11.70
N LYS A 94 6.11 -11.54 12.00
CA LYS A 94 5.72 -12.97 11.92
C LYS A 94 4.38 -13.15 12.66
N PRO A 95 3.43 -13.96 12.16
CA PRO A 95 2.29 -14.33 12.97
C PRO A 95 2.79 -14.96 14.28
N GLY A 96 2.31 -14.44 15.41
CA GLY A 96 2.55 -15.03 16.72
C GLY A 96 2.11 -16.50 16.70
N GLY A 97 2.92 -17.35 17.33
CA GLY A 97 2.79 -18.82 17.29
C GLY A 97 1.55 -19.39 17.97
#